data_AF-A0A944XQD5-F1
#
_entry.id   AF-A0A944XQD5-F1
#
_cell.length_a   1.000
_cell.length_b   1.000
_cell.length_c   1.000
_cell.angle_alpha   90.00
_cell.angle_beta   90.00
_cell.angle_gamma   90.00
#
_symmetry.space_group_name_H-M   'P 1'
#
loop_
_entity.id
_entity.type
_entity.pdbx_description
1 polymer ?
#
loop_
_entity_poly.entity_id
_entity_poly.type
_entity_poly.pdbx_seq_one_letter_code
_entity_poly.pdbx_strand_id
1 'polypeptide(L)' 'MQLKKFIRSHQNRSKVKRELADVLGLSSTSSVDQWLAGIRKVPVDHIAGIVSFSDGQIQPVDLRPDVALFHKIGKVA' A
#
# COMPACT_ATOMS: atom_id res chain seq x y z
N MET A 1 3.33 -8.77 -3.24
CA MET A 1 3.73 -7.76 -4.26
C MET A 1 4.07 -6.46 -3.56
N GLN A 2 5.16 -5.78 -3.90
CA GLN A 2 5.50 -4.48 -3.31
C GLN A 2 4.63 -3.33 -3.88
N LEU A 3 4.17 -2.40 -3.03
CA LEU A 3 3.33 -1.25 -3.44
C LEU A 3 3.92 -0.46 -4.61
N LYS A 4 5.24 -0.24 -4.58
CA LYS A 4 5.96 0.44 -5.66
C LYS A 4 5.92 -0.31 -6.99
N LYS A 5 5.96 -1.64 -6.96
CA LYS A 5 5.83 -2.47 -8.17
C LYS A 5 4.41 -2.44 -8.71
N PHE A 6 3.41 -2.53 -7.83
CA PHE A 6 2.00 -2.40 -8.18
C PHE A 6 1.69 -1.08 -8.88
N ILE A 7 2.12 0.06 -8.33
CA ILE A 7 1.86 1.36 -8.98
C ILE A 7 2.62 1.47 -10.31
N ARG A 8 3.82 0.88 -10.42
CA ARG A 8 4.60 0.88 -11.67
C ARG A 8 4.02 0.04 -12.79
N SER A 9 3.25 -1.02 -12.48
CA SER A 9 2.64 -1.90 -13.49
C SER A 9 1.45 -1.26 -14.21
N HIS A 10 0.90 -0.18 -13.67
CA HIS A 10 -0.21 0.54 -14.30
C HIS A 10 0.29 1.59 -15.30
N GLN A 11 -0.38 1.68 -16.47
CA GLN A 11 -0.05 2.68 -17.48
C GLN A 11 -0.17 4.12 -16.95
N ASN A 12 -1.23 4.41 -16.19
CA ASN A 12 -1.47 5.75 -15.64
C ASN A 12 -1.18 5.82 -14.13
N ARG A 13 0.11 5.89 -13.80
CA ARG A 13 0.61 5.91 -12.41
C ARG A 13 0.05 7.06 -11.58
N SER A 14 -0.11 8.23 -12.19
CA SER A 14 -0.63 9.43 -11.51
C SER A 14 -2.09 9.25 -11.12
N LYS A 15 -2.90 8.63 -11.99
CA LYS A 15 -4.29 8.30 -11.69
C LYS A 15 -4.40 7.31 -10.53
N VAL A 16 -3.66 6.20 -10.59
CA VAL A 16 -3.66 5.18 -9.53
C VAL A 16 -3.23 5.73 -8.18
N LYS A 17 -2.21 6.61 -8.14
CA LYS A 17 -1.80 7.27 -6.90
C LYS A 17 -2.89 8.17 -6.32
N ARG A 18 -3.64 8.87 -7.18
CA ARG A 18 -4.75 9.72 -6.75
C ARG A 18 -5.92 8.88 -6.24
N GLU A 19 -6.33 7.86 -6.97
CA GLU A 19 -7.37 6.93 -6.53
C GLU A 19 -7.02 6.25 -5.20
N LEU A 20 -5.76 5.82 -5.03
CA LEU A 20 -5.30 5.28 -3.76
C LEU A 20 -5.37 6.33 -2.63
N ALA A 21 -4.98 7.57 -2.89
CA ALA A 21 -5.07 8.64 -1.89
C ALA A 21 -6.53 8.89 -1.50
N ASP A 22 -7.45 8.93 -2.47
CA ASP A 22 -8.87 9.14 -2.26
C ASP A 22 -9.50 8.00 -1.43
N VAL A 23 -9.19 6.74 -1.76
CA VAL A 23 -9.65 5.55 -1.02
C VAL A 23 -9.15 5.55 0.43
N LEU A 24 -7.94 6.06 0.66
CA LEU A 24 -7.34 6.15 1.99
C LEU A 24 -7.74 7.42 2.77
N GLY A 25 -8.57 8.28 2.18
CA GLY A 25 -8.99 9.55 2.79
C GLY A 25 -7.84 10.56 2.95
N LEU A 26 -6.81 10.47 2.11
CA LEU A 26 -5.65 11.36 2.15
C LEU A 26 -5.95 12.63 1.37
N SER A 27 -5.56 13.78 1.91
CA SER A 27 -5.76 15.09 1.26
C SER A 27 -4.93 15.27 -0.02
N SER A 28 -3.88 14.48 -0.23
CA SER A 28 -3.06 14.53 -1.43
C SER A 28 -2.29 13.21 -1.66
N THR A 29 -1.70 13.07 -2.84
CA THR A 29 -0.81 11.93 -3.14
C THR A 29 0.54 12.00 -2.44
N SER A 30 0.86 13.10 -1.74
CA SER A 30 2.19 13.30 -1.13
C SER A 30 2.56 12.20 -0.15
N SER A 31 1.60 11.71 0.65
CA SER A 31 1.82 10.57 1.55
C SER A 31 2.15 9.29 0.78
N VAL A 32 1.42 9.03 -0.31
CA VAL A 32 1.69 7.88 -1.20
C VAL A 32 3.08 8.00 -1.81
N ASP A 33 3.44 9.19 -2.32
CA ASP A 33 4.77 9.44 -2.90
C ASP A 33 5.90 9.24 -1.86
N GLN A 34 5.70 9.65 -0.61
CA GLN A 34 6.65 9.41 0.48
C GLN A 34 6.81 7.92 0.81
N TRP A 35 5.74 7.13 0.76
CA TRP A 35 5.81 5.68 0.94
C TRP A 35 6.56 4.99 -0.21
N LEU A 36 6.31 5.42 -1.45
CA LEU A 36 6.98 4.90 -2.65
C LEU A 36 8.48 5.25 -2.70
N ALA A 37 8.85 6.39 -2.13
CA ALA A 37 10.23 6.83 -1.96
C ALA A 37 10.92 6.16 -0.76
N GLY A 38 10.19 5.49 0.12
CA GLY A 38 10.74 4.91 1.36
C GLY A 38 11.09 5.95 2.42
N ILE A 39 10.66 7.21 2.25
CA ILE A 39 10.90 8.30 3.21
C ILE A 39 10.08 8.07 4.47
N ARG A 40 8.86 7.53 4.32
CA ARG A 40 7.99 7.15 5.44
C ARG A 40 7.48 5.73 5.25
N LYS A 41 7.30 5.03 6.37
CA LYS A 41 6.60 3.76 6.40
C LYS A 41 5.09 3.97 6.23
N VAL A 42 4.41 2.97 5.65
CA VAL A 42 2.95 2.95 5.55
C VAL A 42 2.34 2.83 6.96
N PRO A 43 1.43 3.74 7.36
CA PRO A 43 0.69 3.62 8.62
C PRO A 43 -0.15 2.34 8.65
N VAL A 44 -0.26 1.72 9.83
CA VAL A 44 -0.98 0.44 9.99
C VAL A 44 -2.45 0.58 9.59
N ASP A 45 -3.07 1.71 9.92
CA ASP A 45 -4.49 1.99 9.63
C ASP A 45 -4.81 2.02 8.12
N HIS A 46 -3.81 2.30 7.27
CA HIS A 46 -3.99 2.32 5.82
C HIS A 46 -3.74 0.98 5.14
N ILE A 47 -3.23 -0.02 5.86
CA ILE A 47 -2.86 -1.32 5.26
C ILE A 47 -4.09 -2.03 4.70
N ALA A 48 -5.17 -2.12 5.46
CA ALA A 48 -6.40 -2.76 4.99
C ALA A 48 -6.94 -2.09 3.72
N GLY A 49 -6.92 -0.76 3.67
CA GLY A 49 -7.33 0.00 2.47
C GLY A 49 -6.45 -0.29 1.25
N ILE A 50 -5.13 -0.38 1.42
CA ILE A 50 -4.20 -0.71 0.32
C ILE A 50 -4.41 -2.15 -0.17
N VAL A 51 -4.59 -3.10 0.76
CA VAL A 51 -4.84 -4.51 0.42
C VAL A 51 -6.12 -4.62 -0.41
N SER A 52 -7.23 -4.02 0.06
CA SER A 52 -8.50 -4.00 -0.66
C SER A 52 -8.41 -3.28 -2.00
N PHE A 53 -7.72 -2.13 -2.07
CA PHE A 53 -7.50 -1.38 -3.32
C PHE A 53 -6.74 -2.20 -4.37
N SER A 54 -5.82 -3.05 -3.91
CA SER A 54 -5.03 -3.92 -4.78
C SER A 54 -5.68 -5.28 -5.08
N ASP A 55 -6.92 -5.49 -4.64
CA ASP A 55 -7.61 -6.78 -4.71
C ASP A 55 -6.76 -7.93 -4.14
N GLY A 56 -6.12 -7.68 -2.99
CA GLY A 56 -5.25 -8.66 -2.32
C GLY A 56 -3.89 -8.93 -2.97
N GLN A 57 -3.54 -8.28 -4.09
CA GLN A 57 -2.22 -8.46 -4.70
C GLN A 57 -1.08 -8.00 -3.79
N ILE A 58 -1.32 -6.92 -3.04
CA ILE A 58 -0.41 -6.43 -1.99
C ILE A 58 -0.88 -7.02 -0.66
N GLN A 59 0.03 -7.67 0.06
CA GLN A 59 -0.24 -8.24 1.37
C GLN A 59 0.27 -7.30 2.48
N PRO A 60 -0.28 -7.36 3.70
CA PRO A 60 0.19 -6.55 4.84
C PRO A 60 1.71 -6.64 5.07
N VAL A 61 2.28 -7.85 4.92
CA VAL A 61 3.72 -8.09 5.05
C VAL A 61 4.55 -7.41 3.97
N ASP A 62 4.00 -7.19 2.77
CA ASP A 62 4.69 -6.44 1.71
C ASP A 62 4.85 -4.96 2.08
N LEU A 63 3.95 -4.41 2.90
CA LEU A 63 3.90 -3.00 3.29
C LEU A 63 4.68 -2.72 4.58
N ARG A 64 4.53 -3.60 5.58
CA ARG A 64 5.11 -3.44 6.92
C ARG A 64 5.61 -4.78 7.47
N PRO A 65 6.73 -5.31 6.94
CA PRO A 65 7.33 -6.55 7.44
C PRO A 65 7.85 -6.42 8.89
N ASP A 66 8.03 -5.19 9.38
CA ASP A 66 8.42 -4.94 10.77
C ASP A 66 7.31 -5.22 11.79
N VAL A 67 6.05 -5.36 11.36
CA VAL A 67 4.92 -5.65 12.24
C VAL A 67 4.71 -7.16 12.31
N ALA A 68 5.13 -7.77 13.42
CA ALA A 68 5.11 -9.23 13.62
C ALA A 68 3.72 -9.87 13.44
N LEU A 69 2.64 -9.13 13.73
CA LEU A 69 1.27 -9.61 13.55
C LEU A 69 0.97 -10.00 12.09
N PHE A 70 1.56 -9.30 11.11
CA PHE A 70 1.32 -9.55 9.70
C PHE A 70 2.00 -10.82 9.18
N HIS A 71 3.03 -11.31 9.86
CA HIS A 71 3.61 -12.63 9.59
C HIS A 71 2.68 -13.78 10.02
N LYS A 72 1.77 -13.53 10.97
CA LYS A 72 0.83 -14.54 11.47
C LYS A 72 -0.40 -14.68 10.58
N ILE A 73 -0.84 -13.57 9.97
CA ILE A 73 -2.02 -13.52 9.07
C ILE A 73 -1.70 -14.09 7.67
N GLY A 74 -0.44 -14.02 7.21
CA GLY A 74 0.01 -14.66 5.97
C GLY A 74 0.14 -16.20 6.04
N LYS A 75 -0.14 -16.81 7.19
CA LYS A 75 -0.26 -18.26 7.39
C LYS A 75 -1.72 -18.63 7.69
N VAL A 76 -2.63 -18.28 6.80
CA VAL A 76 -3.91 -18.98 6.73
C VAL A 76 -3.87 -19.70 5.38
N ALA A 77 -3.65 -21.02 5.48
CA ALA A 77 -3.72 -21.95 4.37
C ALA A 77 -5.15 -22.05 3.84
#